data_AF-A0AAU6HEP5-F1
#
_entry.id   AF-A0AAU6HEP5-F1
#
_cell.length_a   1.000
_cell.length_b   1.000
_cell.length_c   1.000
_cell.angle_alpha   90.00
_cell.angle_beta   90.00
_cell.angle_gamma   90.00
#
_symmetry.space_group_name_H-M   'P 1'
#
loop_
_entity.id
_entity.type
_entity.pdbx_description
1 polymer ?
#
loop_
_entity_poly.entity_id
_entity_poly.type
_entity_poly.pdbx_seq_one_letter_code
_entity_poly.pdbx_strand_id
1 'polypeptide(L)'
;MNPSATTGPELSNPGHGPATRALHAQSLAHGTVGTALLHIERAHRSLTSWADAHTRLASCTKNLLADEDASLYVGAPAVAFALHAAARDTGRYSGALHALDSQITQLTRQRIHAAHARIDRQIRPRVGEFDLFYGLTGLGSYLLSRETAAPALREVLTYLVRLTLPLDNDPDQLPGWWTDLDPSGSRTAEFPGGHGNLGMAHGVGGILSLLAIGARAGWVVDGQIAAMKRICGWLDRWRQGTETSPWWPQWITRAEHRTGTVKQPGPLRPSWCYGTPGLARAQQLAALALGDTDRQYLAERALIACLSDPDQLGRIRDVGICHGAAGLLHTTHRVARDAAVTGFDAHLPGLRTLLLQQAPAADDGFLDGEAGRSLALLTAETQGTTVSGWDACLLSG
;
A
#
# COMPACT_ATOMS: atom_id res chain seq x y z
N MET A 1 -6.07 -16.59 28.53
CA MET A 1 -5.30 -17.41 27.58
C MET A 1 -5.04 -16.53 26.37
N ASN A 2 -3.80 -16.07 26.22
CA ASN A 2 -3.41 -15.12 25.19
C ASN A 2 -3.48 -15.77 23.80
N PRO A 3 -4.18 -15.19 22.81
CA PRO A 3 -4.04 -15.62 21.42
C PRO A 3 -2.67 -15.15 20.92
N SER A 4 -1.89 -16.09 20.38
CA SER A 4 -0.55 -15.85 19.86
C SER A 4 -0.59 -14.83 18.73
N ALA A 5 0.33 -13.87 18.81
CA ALA A 5 0.73 -13.07 17.67
C ALA A 5 1.19 -14.03 16.56
N THR A 6 0.46 -14.08 15.46
CA THR A 6 0.94 -14.66 14.21
C THR A 6 2.03 -13.76 13.67
N THR A 7 3.26 -14.06 14.06
CA THR A 7 4.44 -13.65 13.33
C THR A 7 4.26 -14.11 11.88
N GLY A 8 4.43 -13.19 10.93
CA GLY A 8 4.69 -13.59 9.55
C GLY A 8 5.88 -14.55 9.51
N PRO A 9 6.06 -15.33 8.43
CA PRO A 9 7.15 -16.29 8.37
C PRO A 9 8.46 -15.55 8.66
N GLU A 10 9.12 -15.93 9.76
CA GLU A 10 10.52 -15.57 10.00
C GLU A 10 11.29 -16.04 8.76
N LEU A 11 11.72 -15.08 7.95
CA LEU A 11 12.74 -15.31 6.93
C LEU A 11 14.03 -15.62 7.69
N SER A 12 14.17 -16.88 8.07
CA SER A 12 15.45 -17.48 8.44
C SER A 12 16.50 -17.06 7.41
N ASN A 13 17.55 -16.42 7.90
CA ASN A 13 18.62 -15.79 7.14
C ASN A 13 19.06 -16.67 5.95
N PRO A 14 18.69 -16.32 4.70
CA PRO A 14 19.04 -17.15 3.56
C PRO A 14 20.52 -16.93 3.27
N GLY A 15 21.28 -18.03 3.16
CA GLY A 15 22.69 -18.00 2.81
C GLY A 15 22.98 -17.04 1.64
N HIS A 16 24.12 -16.32 1.75
CA HIS A 16 24.52 -15.20 0.90
C HIS A 16 24.93 -15.60 -0.54
N GLY A 17 24.06 -16.33 -1.23
CA GLY A 17 24.20 -16.64 -2.65
C GLY A 17 24.15 -15.39 -3.54
N PRO A 18 24.74 -15.42 -4.75
CA PRO A 18 24.68 -14.31 -5.70
C PRO A 18 23.25 -13.91 -6.10
N ALA A 19 22.35 -14.88 -6.26
CA ALA A 19 20.94 -14.65 -6.61
C ALA A 19 20.16 -13.93 -5.48
N THR A 20 20.35 -14.37 -4.23
CA THR A 20 19.77 -13.72 -3.04
C THR A 20 20.23 -12.26 -2.91
N ARG A 21 21.51 -11.98 -3.21
CA ARG A 21 22.06 -10.61 -3.21
C ARG A 21 21.49 -9.74 -4.32
N ALA A 22 21.24 -10.29 -5.51
CA ALA A 22 20.63 -9.56 -6.62
C ALA A 22 19.16 -9.20 -6.32
N LEU A 23 18.37 -10.14 -5.79
CA LEU A 23 16.99 -9.88 -5.38
C LEU A 23 16.91 -8.86 -4.25
N HIS A 24 17.82 -8.95 -3.26
CA HIS A 24 17.92 -7.94 -2.22
C HIS A 24 18.26 -6.56 -2.78
N ALA A 25 19.21 -6.45 -3.72
CA ALA A 25 19.54 -5.16 -4.32
C ALA A 25 18.35 -4.52 -5.05
N GLN A 26 17.47 -5.33 -5.63
CA GLN A 26 16.31 -4.90 -6.41
C GLN A 26 15.03 -4.76 -5.58
N SER A 27 15.07 -5.02 -4.27
CA SER A 27 13.91 -4.91 -3.39
C SER A 27 13.68 -3.47 -2.96
N LEU A 28 12.45 -2.98 -3.17
CA LEU A 28 11.98 -1.72 -2.60
C LEU A 28 11.78 -1.83 -1.09
N ALA A 29 11.27 -2.98 -0.62
CA ALA A 29 10.88 -3.17 0.77
C ALA A 29 12.07 -3.20 1.74
N HIS A 30 13.05 -4.05 1.46
CA HIS A 30 14.15 -4.34 2.39
C HIS A 30 15.52 -4.03 1.77
N GLY A 31 15.54 -3.63 0.50
CA GLY A 31 16.71 -3.67 -0.35
C GLY A 31 17.33 -2.33 -0.69
N THR A 32 18.30 -2.40 -1.61
CA THR A 32 19.04 -1.21 -2.05
C THR A 32 18.13 -0.18 -2.72
N VAL A 33 17.09 -0.60 -3.46
CA VAL A 33 16.10 0.33 -4.03
C VAL A 33 15.42 1.14 -2.92
N GLY A 34 14.99 0.50 -1.83
CA GLY A 34 14.42 1.18 -0.67
C GLY A 34 15.38 2.18 -0.03
N THR A 35 16.63 1.78 0.18
CA THR A 35 17.66 2.69 0.73
C THR A 35 17.92 3.87 -0.21
N ALA A 36 17.84 3.68 -1.53
CA ALA A 36 18.08 4.74 -2.51
C ALA A 36 17.05 5.88 -2.36
N LEU A 37 15.79 5.58 -2.01
CA LEU A 37 14.76 6.59 -1.80
C LEU A 37 15.14 7.63 -0.72
N LEU A 38 15.76 7.19 0.37
CA LEU A 38 16.25 8.11 1.41
C LEU A 38 17.33 9.06 0.86
N HIS A 39 18.29 8.53 0.12
CA HIS A 39 19.35 9.36 -0.47
C HIS A 39 18.83 10.29 -1.55
N ILE A 40 17.82 9.86 -2.31
CA ILE A 40 17.11 10.68 -3.29
C ILE A 40 16.39 11.84 -2.60
N GLU A 41 15.61 11.58 -1.55
CA GLU A 41 14.92 12.65 -0.79
C GLU A 41 15.90 13.63 -0.17
N ARG A 42 17.01 13.15 0.41
CA ARG A 42 18.08 14.00 0.96
C ARG A 42 18.75 14.86 -0.11
N ALA A 43 19.01 14.30 -1.29
CA ALA A 43 19.62 15.02 -2.40
C ALA A 43 18.69 16.10 -2.97
N HIS A 44 17.40 15.80 -3.13
CA HIS A 44 16.37 16.79 -3.51
C HIS A 44 16.29 17.95 -2.52
N ARG A 45 16.44 17.67 -1.22
CA ARG A 45 16.47 18.67 -0.14
C ARG A 45 17.83 19.37 0.01
N SER A 46 18.79 19.11 -0.86
CA SER A 46 20.16 19.66 -0.77
C SER A 46 20.88 19.32 0.55
N LEU A 47 20.49 18.23 1.23
CA LEU A 47 21.13 17.76 2.46
C LEU A 47 22.37 16.90 2.16
N THR A 48 22.40 16.25 0.99
CA THR A 48 23.51 15.43 0.52
C THR A 48 23.73 15.61 -0.98
N SER A 49 24.89 15.20 -1.50
CA SER A 49 25.11 15.14 -2.94
C SER A 49 24.31 14.00 -3.60
N TRP A 50 24.18 14.04 -4.93
CA TRP A 50 23.56 12.97 -5.72
C TRP A 50 24.43 11.69 -5.85
N ALA A 51 25.69 11.72 -5.38
CA ALA A 51 26.64 10.62 -5.59
C ALA A 51 26.17 9.29 -4.94
N ASP A 52 25.65 9.35 -3.72
CA ASP A 52 25.16 8.16 -3.00
C ASP A 52 23.91 7.58 -3.67
N ALA A 53 22.97 8.46 -4.06
CA ALA A 53 21.77 8.05 -4.77
C ALA A 53 22.12 7.37 -6.10
N HIS A 54 23.04 7.95 -6.87
CA HIS A 54 23.49 7.38 -8.14
C HIS A 54 24.20 6.03 -7.96
N THR A 55 25.10 5.94 -7.00
CA THR A 55 25.83 4.69 -6.70
C THR A 55 24.87 3.55 -6.35
N ARG A 56 23.86 3.82 -5.51
CA ARG A 56 22.84 2.82 -5.16
C ARG A 56 22.00 2.42 -6.36
N LEU A 57 21.45 3.39 -7.10
CA LEU A 57 20.64 3.12 -8.29
C LEU A 57 21.39 2.29 -9.34
N ALA A 58 22.66 2.62 -9.61
CA ALA A 58 23.51 1.86 -10.54
C ALA A 58 23.78 0.41 -10.08
N SER A 59 23.79 0.16 -8.76
CA SER A 59 23.94 -1.21 -8.23
C SER A 59 22.69 -2.07 -8.43
N CYS A 60 21.51 -1.44 -8.48
CA CYS A 60 20.22 -2.13 -8.62
C CYS A 60 19.94 -2.64 -10.05
N THR A 61 20.63 -2.12 -11.07
CA THR A 61 20.34 -2.47 -12.48
C THR A 61 21.07 -3.72 -12.96
N LYS A 62 21.91 -4.35 -12.13
CA LYS A 62 22.63 -5.59 -12.48
C LYS A 62 21.68 -6.79 -12.42
N ASN A 63 21.56 -7.53 -13.53
CA ASN A 63 20.69 -8.70 -13.67
C ASN A 63 19.25 -8.43 -13.23
N LEU A 64 18.66 -7.37 -13.80
CA LEU A 64 17.35 -6.88 -13.43
C LEU A 64 16.26 -7.93 -13.69
N LEU A 65 15.51 -8.29 -12.64
CA LEU A 65 14.31 -9.11 -12.72
C LEU A 65 13.21 -8.30 -13.42
N ALA A 66 12.76 -8.76 -14.58
CA ALA A 66 11.75 -8.06 -15.38
C ALA A 66 10.68 -9.02 -15.96
N ASP A 67 10.57 -10.21 -15.38
CA ASP A 67 9.62 -11.25 -15.77
C ASP A 67 8.36 -11.23 -14.87
N GLU A 68 7.61 -12.33 -14.86
CA GLU A 68 6.36 -12.48 -14.13
C GLU A 68 6.51 -12.44 -12.61
N ASP A 69 7.72 -12.48 -12.05
CA ASP A 69 7.97 -12.32 -10.61
C ASP A 69 8.23 -10.86 -10.21
N ALA A 70 8.40 -9.95 -11.17
CA ALA A 70 8.64 -8.54 -10.89
C ALA A 70 7.37 -7.82 -10.40
N SER A 71 7.53 -6.84 -9.51
CA SER A 71 6.42 -6.05 -8.97
C SER A 71 6.87 -4.63 -8.62
N LEU A 72 5.95 -3.80 -8.12
CA LEU A 72 6.32 -2.50 -7.56
C LEU A 72 7.41 -2.61 -6.46
N TYR A 73 7.46 -3.74 -5.74
CA TYR A 73 8.37 -3.93 -4.62
C TYR A 73 9.61 -4.77 -4.93
N VAL A 74 9.74 -5.33 -6.13
CA VAL A 74 10.94 -6.06 -6.56
C VAL A 74 11.16 -5.98 -8.07
N GLY A 75 12.42 -5.86 -8.48
CA GLY A 75 12.81 -5.94 -9.89
C GLY A 75 12.60 -4.63 -10.66
N ALA A 76 12.32 -4.74 -11.96
CA ALA A 76 12.23 -3.63 -12.89
C ALA A 76 11.27 -2.53 -12.45
N PRO A 77 10.02 -2.80 -11.99
CA PRO A 77 9.12 -1.74 -11.54
C PRO A 77 9.62 -1.02 -10.28
N ALA A 78 10.23 -1.74 -9.33
CA ALA A 78 10.83 -1.14 -8.14
C ALA A 78 12.00 -0.20 -8.49
N VAL A 79 12.90 -0.63 -9.37
CA VAL A 79 14.02 0.19 -9.84
C VAL A 79 13.53 1.39 -10.64
N ALA A 80 12.54 1.20 -11.51
CA ALA A 80 11.94 2.28 -12.29
C ALA A 80 11.26 3.32 -11.41
N PHE A 81 10.58 2.87 -10.33
CA PHE A 81 10.00 3.76 -9.33
C PHE A 81 11.06 4.66 -8.67
N ALA A 82 12.17 4.09 -8.21
CA ALA A 82 13.25 4.88 -7.61
C ALA A 82 13.96 5.80 -8.61
N LEU A 83 14.17 5.36 -9.86
CA LEU A 83 14.68 6.21 -10.93
C LEU A 83 13.74 7.37 -11.23
N HIS A 84 12.43 7.14 -11.22
CA HIS A 84 11.43 8.19 -11.41
C HIS A 84 11.48 9.20 -10.26
N ALA A 85 11.52 8.74 -9.00
CA ALA A 85 11.67 9.59 -7.83
C ALA A 85 12.94 10.46 -7.90
N ALA A 86 14.06 9.90 -8.38
CA ALA A 86 15.32 10.63 -8.59
C ALA A 86 15.24 11.63 -9.75
N ALA A 87 14.47 11.30 -10.79
CA ALA A 87 14.31 12.12 -11.97
C ALA A 87 13.32 13.28 -11.79
N ARG A 88 12.51 13.33 -10.72
CA ARG A 88 11.56 14.42 -10.50
C ARG A 88 12.20 15.80 -10.68
N ASP A 89 11.52 16.66 -11.44
CA ASP A 89 11.97 18.01 -11.80
C ASP A 89 13.28 18.06 -12.59
N THR A 90 13.75 16.92 -13.11
CA THR A 90 14.97 16.82 -13.92
C THR A 90 14.76 15.90 -15.13
N GLY A 91 15.51 16.11 -16.21
CA GLY A 91 15.51 15.18 -17.36
C GLY A 91 16.36 13.92 -17.14
N ARG A 92 16.83 13.65 -15.91
CA ARG A 92 17.79 12.56 -15.63
C ARG A 92 17.13 11.20 -15.84
N TYR A 93 17.94 10.23 -16.24
CA TYR A 93 17.52 8.83 -16.42
C TYR A 93 16.40 8.60 -17.45
N SER A 94 16.04 9.58 -18.28
CA SER A 94 14.93 9.49 -19.24
C SER A 94 15.03 8.27 -20.17
N GLY A 95 16.24 7.98 -20.69
CA GLY A 95 16.48 6.80 -21.52
C GLY A 95 16.26 5.47 -20.78
N ALA A 96 16.75 5.37 -19.53
CA ALA A 96 16.56 4.18 -18.71
C ALA A 96 15.09 3.98 -18.33
N LEU A 97 14.40 5.06 -17.95
CA LEU A 97 12.97 5.05 -17.64
C LEU A 97 12.14 4.63 -18.86
N HIS A 98 12.45 5.13 -20.06
CA HIS A 98 11.74 4.75 -21.27
C HIS A 98 11.87 3.25 -21.59
N ALA A 99 13.07 2.69 -21.44
CA ALA A 99 13.29 1.25 -21.64
C ALA A 99 12.50 0.40 -20.62
N LEU A 100 12.52 0.80 -19.35
CA LEU A 100 11.78 0.12 -18.27
C LEU A 100 10.26 0.25 -18.46
N ASP A 101 9.76 1.43 -18.85
CA ASP A 101 8.34 1.69 -19.10
C ASP A 101 7.76 0.70 -20.13
N SER A 102 8.51 0.42 -21.20
CA SER A 102 8.09 -0.56 -22.22
C SER A 102 7.96 -1.98 -21.65
N GLN A 103 8.96 -2.42 -20.87
CA GLN A 103 8.96 -3.76 -20.26
C GLN A 103 7.85 -3.91 -19.22
N ILE A 104 7.70 -2.91 -18.35
CA ILE A 104 6.66 -2.88 -17.30
C ILE A 104 5.28 -2.85 -17.93
N THR A 105 5.08 -2.11 -19.02
CA THR A 105 3.82 -2.08 -19.76
C THR A 105 3.48 -3.46 -20.32
N GLN A 106 4.44 -4.16 -20.92
CA GLN A 106 4.23 -5.51 -21.45
C GLN A 106 3.87 -6.51 -20.35
N LEU A 107 4.62 -6.53 -19.25
CA LEU A 107 4.35 -7.35 -18.07
C LEU A 107 2.95 -7.09 -17.52
N THR A 108 2.59 -5.80 -17.37
CA THR A 108 1.29 -5.38 -16.85
C THR A 108 0.15 -5.91 -17.73
N ARG A 109 0.28 -5.76 -19.05
CA ARG A 109 -0.74 -6.25 -20.01
C ARG A 109 -0.91 -7.76 -19.98
N GLN A 110 0.18 -8.52 -19.87
CA GLN A 110 0.13 -9.97 -19.74
C GLN A 110 -0.66 -10.39 -18.49
N ARG A 111 -0.40 -9.73 -17.35
CA ARG A 111 -1.12 -9.97 -16.10
C ARG A 111 -2.59 -9.57 -16.17
N ILE A 112 -2.92 -8.44 -16.80
CA ILE A 112 -4.32 -8.03 -17.03
C ILE A 112 -5.06 -9.08 -17.87
N HIS A 113 -4.43 -9.56 -18.95
CA HIS A 113 -5.04 -10.59 -19.81
C HIS A 113 -5.32 -11.89 -19.05
N ALA A 114 -4.35 -12.34 -18.24
CA ALA A 114 -4.52 -13.51 -17.38
C ALA A 114 -5.63 -13.32 -16.35
N ALA A 115 -5.69 -12.14 -15.74
CA ALA A 115 -6.69 -11.81 -14.73
C ALA A 115 -8.11 -11.72 -15.32
N HIS A 116 -8.28 -11.14 -16.51
CA HIS A 116 -9.56 -11.17 -17.23
C HIS A 116 -9.97 -12.60 -17.60
N ALA A 117 -9.06 -13.41 -18.15
CA ALA A 117 -9.35 -14.80 -18.47
C ALA A 117 -9.73 -15.63 -17.23
N ARG A 118 -9.16 -15.32 -16.06
CA ARG A 118 -9.58 -15.91 -14.78
C ARG A 118 -11.02 -15.53 -14.41
N ILE A 119 -11.37 -14.24 -14.51
CA ILE A 119 -12.74 -13.78 -14.22
C ILE A 119 -13.73 -14.45 -15.18
N ASP A 120 -13.40 -14.54 -16.48
CA ASP A 120 -14.24 -15.21 -17.48
C ASP A 120 -14.51 -16.68 -17.13
N ARG A 121 -13.51 -17.36 -16.52
CA ARG A 121 -13.63 -18.74 -16.02
C ARG A 121 -14.30 -18.85 -14.66
N GLN A 122 -14.75 -17.74 -14.06
CA GLN A 122 -15.40 -17.70 -12.75
C GLN A 122 -14.52 -18.26 -11.62
N ILE A 123 -13.21 -18.07 -11.71
CA ILE A 123 -12.22 -18.53 -10.72
C ILE A 123 -11.85 -17.38 -9.79
N ARG A 124 -11.65 -17.63 -8.48
CA ARG A 124 -11.21 -16.60 -7.53
C ARG A 124 -9.74 -16.19 -7.71
N PRO A 125 -9.39 -14.90 -7.54
CA PRO A 125 -8.02 -14.43 -7.64
C PRO A 125 -7.14 -14.97 -6.50
N ARG A 126 -5.83 -14.98 -6.75
CA ARG A 126 -4.82 -14.93 -5.66
C ARG A 126 -4.61 -13.46 -5.27
N VAL A 127 -4.24 -13.21 -4.02
CA VAL A 127 -3.99 -11.85 -3.51
C VAL A 127 -2.94 -11.11 -4.34
N GLY A 128 -1.82 -11.77 -4.66
CA GLY A 128 -0.75 -11.20 -5.48
C GLY A 128 -1.12 -10.89 -6.94
N GLU A 129 -2.33 -11.23 -7.40
CA GLU A 129 -2.85 -10.78 -8.71
C GLU A 129 -3.19 -9.27 -8.67
N PHE A 130 -3.80 -8.83 -7.58
CA PHE A 130 -4.40 -7.50 -7.49
C PHE A 130 -3.76 -6.58 -6.46
N ASP A 131 -2.99 -7.10 -5.50
CA ASP A 131 -2.53 -6.30 -4.37
C ASP A 131 -1.50 -5.20 -4.72
N LEU A 132 -1.14 -4.39 -3.72
CA LEU A 132 -0.19 -3.29 -3.85
C LEU A 132 1.25 -3.79 -3.96
N PHE A 133 1.61 -4.85 -3.22
CA PHE A 133 3.01 -5.29 -3.15
C PHE A 133 3.47 -6.06 -4.39
N TYR A 134 2.61 -6.94 -4.91
CA TYR A 134 2.94 -7.89 -5.96
C TYR A 134 2.06 -7.70 -7.21
N GLY A 135 0.82 -7.24 -7.03
CA GLY A 135 -0.21 -7.25 -8.04
C GLY A 135 -0.34 -5.98 -8.87
N LEU A 136 -1.45 -5.96 -9.61
CA LEU A 136 -1.78 -4.91 -10.57
C LEU A 136 -2.06 -3.55 -9.92
N THR A 137 -2.43 -3.49 -8.63
CA THR A 137 -2.54 -2.20 -7.91
C THR A 137 -1.16 -1.54 -7.75
N GLY A 138 -0.12 -2.31 -7.43
CA GLY A 138 1.24 -1.78 -7.36
C GLY A 138 1.76 -1.28 -8.70
N LEU A 139 1.58 -2.08 -9.74
CA LEU A 139 1.96 -1.67 -11.11
C LEU A 139 1.17 -0.43 -11.55
N GLY A 140 -0.12 -0.35 -11.23
CA GLY A 140 -0.94 0.84 -11.45
C GLY A 140 -0.40 2.10 -10.76
N SER A 141 0.09 1.97 -9.53
CA SER A 141 0.72 3.10 -8.81
C SER A 141 1.95 3.65 -9.55
N TYR A 142 2.83 2.77 -10.04
CA TYR A 142 3.96 3.19 -10.87
C TYR A 142 3.50 3.87 -12.15
N LEU A 143 2.59 3.24 -12.90
CA LEU A 143 2.11 3.74 -14.19
C LEU A 143 1.37 5.09 -14.06
N LEU A 144 0.71 5.35 -12.94
CA LEU A 144 0.09 6.63 -12.62
C LEU A 144 1.10 7.80 -12.63
N SER A 145 2.35 7.52 -12.29
CA SER A 145 3.42 8.51 -12.28
C SER A 145 4.11 8.69 -13.65
N ARG A 146 3.62 7.99 -14.69
CA ARG A 146 4.24 7.92 -16.03
C ARG A 146 3.23 8.26 -17.13
N GLU A 147 3.25 9.50 -17.64
CA GLU A 147 2.34 9.92 -18.73
C GLU A 147 2.44 9.04 -19.99
N THR A 148 3.65 8.58 -20.32
CA THR A 148 3.93 7.68 -21.45
C THR A 148 3.23 6.33 -21.34
N ALA A 149 2.79 5.94 -20.14
CA ALA A 149 2.15 4.66 -19.87
C ALA A 149 0.63 4.78 -19.65
N ALA A 150 0.04 5.92 -20.02
CA ALA A 150 -1.38 6.21 -19.89
C ALA A 150 -2.35 5.12 -20.41
N PRO A 151 -2.10 4.44 -21.56
CA PRO A 151 -2.98 3.35 -21.99
C PRO A 151 -2.97 2.16 -21.03
N ALA A 152 -1.79 1.74 -20.56
CA ALA A 152 -1.65 0.62 -19.64
C ALA A 152 -2.29 0.92 -18.28
N LEU A 153 -2.17 2.16 -17.79
CA LEU A 153 -2.86 2.61 -16.59
C LEU A 153 -4.39 2.46 -16.72
N ARG A 154 -4.98 2.90 -17.85
CA ARG A 154 -6.43 2.74 -18.08
C ARG A 154 -6.84 1.27 -18.07
N GLU A 155 -6.06 0.40 -18.70
CA GLU A 155 -6.30 -1.05 -18.68
C GLU A 155 -6.26 -1.62 -17.24
N VAL A 156 -5.30 -1.19 -16.40
CA VAL A 156 -5.25 -1.56 -14.98
C VAL A 156 -6.51 -1.09 -14.24
N LEU A 157 -6.90 0.17 -14.39
CA LEU A 157 -8.08 0.72 -13.72
C LEU A 157 -9.35 -0.01 -14.15
N THR A 158 -9.50 -0.34 -15.44
CA THR A 158 -10.62 -1.12 -15.97
C THR A 158 -10.65 -2.53 -15.37
N TYR A 159 -9.50 -3.20 -15.26
CA TYR A 159 -9.41 -4.48 -14.56
C TYR A 159 -9.85 -4.37 -13.10
N LEU A 160 -9.35 -3.38 -12.36
CA LEU A 160 -9.69 -3.20 -10.95
C LEU A 160 -11.18 -2.88 -10.75
N VAL A 161 -11.80 -2.12 -11.65
CA VAL A 161 -13.25 -1.92 -11.67
C VAL A 161 -13.97 -3.25 -11.81
N ARG A 162 -13.58 -4.07 -12.79
CA ARG A 162 -14.17 -5.39 -13.02
C ARG A 162 -13.98 -6.33 -11.83
N LEU A 163 -12.82 -6.29 -11.17
CA LEU A 163 -12.50 -7.07 -9.99
C LEU A 163 -13.44 -6.78 -8.79
N THR A 164 -14.04 -5.59 -8.72
CA THR A 164 -14.98 -5.29 -7.63
C THR A 164 -16.34 -5.99 -7.76
N LEU A 165 -16.68 -6.52 -8.93
CA LEU A 165 -17.96 -7.20 -9.18
C LEU A 165 -17.93 -8.63 -8.64
N PRO A 166 -19.03 -9.13 -8.06
CA PRO A 166 -19.17 -10.55 -7.77
C PRO A 166 -19.01 -11.41 -9.03
N LEU A 167 -18.61 -12.67 -8.84
CA LEU A 167 -18.66 -13.67 -9.90
C LEU A 167 -20.12 -14.09 -10.13
N ASP A 168 -20.51 -14.34 -11.38
CA ASP A 168 -21.91 -14.51 -11.80
C ASP A 168 -22.61 -15.67 -11.07
N ASN A 169 -21.87 -16.75 -10.80
CA ASN A 169 -22.40 -17.98 -10.20
C ASN A 169 -22.08 -18.10 -8.70
N ASP A 170 -21.67 -17.02 -8.04
CA ASP A 170 -21.41 -17.08 -6.60
C ASP A 170 -22.71 -16.94 -5.78
N PRO A 171 -23.13 -17.99 -5.05
CA PRO A 171 -24.35 -17.94 -4.25
C PRO A 171 -24.26 -16.94 -3.09
N ASP A 172 -23.06 -16.62 -2.61
CA ASP A 172 -22.87 -15.69 -1.50
C ASP A 172 -22.66 -14.25 -1.98
N GLN A 173 -22.64 -13.99 -3.30
CA GLN A 173 -22.41 -12.66 -3.90
C GLN A 173 -21.18 -11.95 -3.30
N LEU A 174 -20.13 -12.73 -3.01
CA LEU A 174 -18.87 -12.23 -2.46
C LEU A 174 -18.21 -11.31 -3.48
N PRO A 175 -17.54 -10.25 -3.01
CA PRO A 175 -16.83 -9.34 -3.89
C PRO A 175 -15.79 -10.07 -4.76
N GLY A 176 -15.53 -9.57 -5.97
CA GLY A 176 -14.66 -10.27 -6.91
C GLY A 176 -13.19 -10.37 -6.49
N TRP A 177 -12.73 -9.53 -5.55
CA TRP A 177 -11.39 -9.63 -4.94
C TRP A 177 -11.27 -10.71 -3.84
N TRP A 178 -12.37 -11.38 -3.50
CA TRP A 178 -12.34 -12.48 -2.54
C TRP A 178 -11.37 -13.57 -2.99
N THR A 179 -10.50 -14.05 -2.10
CA THR A 179 -9.59 -15.17 -2.37
C THR A 179 -10.07 -16.41 -1.62
N ASP A 180 -9.88 -17.60 -2.20
CA ASP A 180 -10.13 -18.88 -1.50
C ASP A 180 -8.98 -19.32 -0.58
N LEU A 181 -7.92 -18.51 -0.53
CA LEU A 181 -6.71 -18.77 0.23
C LEU A 181 -6.78 -18.06 1.59
N ASP A 182 -6.00 -18.54 2.53
CA ASP A 182 -5.71 -17.80 3.76
C ASP A 182 -4.75 -16.62 3.49
N PRO A 183 -4.49 -15.76 4.49
CA PRO A 183 -3.58 -14.64 4.34
C PRO A 183 -2.13 -15.01 4.00
N SER A 184 -1.70 -16.26 4.23
CA SER A 184 -0.37 -16.76 3.82
C SER A 184 -0.34 -17.21 2.34
N GLY A 185 -1.49 -17.30 1.69
CA GLY A 185 -1.63 -17.82 0.33
C GLY A 185 -1.85 -19.34 0.28
N SER A 186 -2.08 -19.99 1.42
CA SER A 186 -2.32 -21.44 1.52
C SER A 186 -3.80 -21.75 1.65
N ARG A 187 -4.20 -23.00 1.33
CA ARG A 187 -5.55 -23.48 1.67
C ARG A 187 -5.49 -24.16 3.03
N THR A 188 -6.15 -23.58 4.02
CA THR A 188 -6.15 -24.09 5.40
C THR A 188 -7.57 -24.26 5.93
N ALA A 189 -7.72 -25.15 6.92
CA ALA A 189 -8.99 -25.39 7.59
C ALA A 189 -9.46 -24.20 8.44
N GLU A 190 -8.55 -23.28 8.79
CA GLU A 190 -8.84 -22.06 9.55
C GLU A 190 -9.56 -20.99 8.71
N PHE A 191 -9.38 -21.03 7.38
CA PHE A 191 -10.01 -20.12 6.42
C PHE A 191 -10.90 -20.89 5.42
N PRO A 192 -11.94 -21.60 5.88
CA PRO A 192 -12.81 -22.35 4.99
C PRO A 192 -13.56 -21.39 4.07
N GLY A 193 -13.32 -21.52 2.76
CA GLY A 193 -13.86 -20.60 1.76
C GLY A 193 -13.16 -19.25 1.70
N GLY A 194 -11.98 -19.11 2.32
CA GLY A 194 -11.09 -17.96 2.20
C GLY A 194 -11.61 -16.66 2.82
N HIS A 195 -11.18 -15.53 2.24
CA HIS A 195 -11.43 -14.21 2.82
C HIS A 195 -11.49 -13.05 1.81
N GLY A 196 -12.21 -12.00 2.18
CA GLY A 196 -12.16 -10.68 1.56
C GLY A 196 -11.21 -9.78 2.36
N ASN A 197 -10.05 -9.44 1.80
CA ASN A 197 -9.02 -8.65 2.47
C ASN A 197 -9.35 -7.14 2.46
N LEU A 198 -9.27 -6.47 3.61
CA LEU A 198 -9.59 -5.04 3.74
C LEU A 198 -8.33 -4.15 3.63
N GLY A 199 -7.14 -4.69 3.89
CA GLY A 199 -5.91 -3.92 4.07
C GLY A 199 -5.45 -3.08 2.88
N MET A 200 -4.50 -2.19 3.15
CA MET A 200 -3.82 -1.39 2.12
C MET A 200 -2.85 -2.24 1.31
N ALA A 201 -2.07 -3.08 1.99
CA ALA A 201 -0.98 -3.83 1.34
C ALA A 201 -1.50 -4.94 0.42
N HIS A 202 -2.55 -5.63 0.83
CA HIS A 202 -3.02 -6.89 0.26
C HIS A 202 -4.53 -6.92 -0.05
N GLY A 203 -5.21 -5.80 0.12
CA GLY A 203 -6.66 -5.77 0.14
C GLY A 203 -7.28 -4.61 -0.61
N VAL A 204 -8.58 -4.45 -0.35
CA VAL A 204 -9.42 -3.49 -1.05
C VAL A 204 -9.06 -2.03 -0.73
N GLY A 205 -8.38 -1.77 0.39
CA GLY A 205 -7.87 -0.43 0.73
C GLY A 205 -6.89 0.10 -0.31
N GLY A 206 -5.95 -0.74 -0.76
CA GLY A 206 -5.00 -0.36 -1.81
C GLY A 206 -5.70 -0.09 -3.15
N ILE A 207 -6.66 -0.94 -3.52
CA ILE A 207 -7.47 -0.75 -4.74
C ILE A 207 -8.24 0.57 -4.67
N LEU A 208 -8.90 0.85 -3.54
CA LEU A 208 -9.65 2.09 -3.34
C LEU A 208 -8.76 3.31 -3.48
N SER A 209 -7.59 3.31 -2.85
CA SER A 209 -6.64 4.43 -2.95
C SER A 209 -6.17 4.64 -4.39
N LEU A 210 -5.82 3.61 -5.13
CA LEU A 210 -5.39 3.77 -6.53
C LEU A 210 -6.51 4.34 -7.41
N LEU A 211 -7.74 3.82 -7.30
CA LEU A 211 -8.89 4.33 -8.05
C LEU A 211 -9.18 5.80 -7.70
N ALA A 212 -9.06 6.16 -6.42
CA ALA A 212 -9.32 7.52 -5.95
C ALA A 212 -8.22 8.50 -6.36
N ILE A 213 -6.94 8.14 -6.20
CA ILE A 213 -5.81 8.99 -6.62
C ILE A 213 -5.84 9.15 -8.15
N GLY A 214 -6.11 8.08 -8.90
CA GLY A 214 -6.31 8.13 -10.35
C GLY A 214 -7.40 9.13 -10.75
N ALA A 215 -8.58 9.05 -10.12
CA ALA A 215 -9.68 9.97 -10.39
C ALA A 215 -9.31 11.43 -10.06
N ARG A 216 -8.65 11.68 -8.92
CA ARG A 216 -8.15 13.02 -8.55
C ARG A 216 -7.12 13.58 -9.53
N ALA A 217 -6.34 12.70 -10.16
CA ALA A 217 -5.38 13.06 -11.21
C ALA A 217 -6.00 13.13 -12.62
N GLY A 218 -7.33 13.02 -12.75
CA GLY A 218 -8.04 13.09 -14.04
C GLY A 218 -8.08 11.77 -14.82
N TRP A 219 -7.57 10.67 -14.26
CA TRP A 219 -7.64 9.33 -14.84
C TRP A 219 -8.92 8.64 -14.40
N VAL A 220 -9.96 8.73 -15.24
CA VAL A 220 -11.25 8.10 -15.03
C VAL A 220 -11.56 7.11 -16.16
N VAL A 221 -11.94 5.88 -15.79
CA VAL A 221 -12.49 4.86 -16.70
C VAL A 221 -13.94 4.54 -16.36
N ASP A 222 -14.64 3.89 -17.29
CA ASP A 222 -16.03 3.48 -17.11
C ASP A 222 -16.19 2.62 -15.84
N GLY A 223 -17.19 2.96 -15.03
CA GLY A 223 -17.51 2.25 -13.80
C GLY A 223 -16.57 2.54 -12.61
N GLN A 224 -15.52 3.36 -12.74
CA GLN A 224 -14.58 3.67 -11.66
C GLN A 224 -15.26 4.29 -10.42
N ILE A 225 -16.14 5.26 -10.62
CA ILE A 225 -16.94 5.87 -9.53
C ILE A 225 -17.82 4.82 -8.83
N ALA A 226 -18.47 3.94 -9.59
CA ALA A 226 -19.31 2.89 -9.04
C ALA A 226 -18.50 1.83 -8.27
N ALA A 227 -17.30 1.50 -8.75
CA ALA A 227 -16.36 0.61 -8.05
C ALA A 227 -15.92 1.20 -6.71
N MET A 228 -15.54 2.49 -6.67
CA MET A 228 -15.20 3.17 -5.41
C MET A 228 -16.38 3.14 -4.43
N LYS A 229 -17.59 3.48 -4.88
CA LYS A 229 -18.80 3.43 -4.03
C LYS A 229 -19.09 2.02 -3.50
N ARG A 230 -18.87 0.97 -4.31
CA ARG A 230 -19.04 -0.43 -3.89
C ARG A 230 -18.04 -0.82 -2.79
N ILE A 231 -16.78 -0.44 -2.95
CA ILE A 231 -15.75 -0.69 -1.93
C ILE A 231 -16.07 0.08 -0.66
N CYS A 232 -16.44 1.35 -0.76
CA CYS A 232 -16.88 2.17 0.38
C CYS A 232 -18.06 1.52 1.11
N GLY A 233 -19.10 1.09 0.40
CA GLY A 233 -20.24 0.40 1.01
C GLY A 233 -19.84 -0.94 1.67
N TRP A 234 -18.87 -1.66 1.12
CA TRP A 234 -18.29 -2.84 1.77
C TRP A 234 -17.58 -2.48 3.08
N LEU A 235 -16.76 -1.44 3.09
CA LEU A 235 -16.11 -0.95 4.32
C LEU A 235 -17.12 -0.47 5.36
N ASP A 236 -18.20 0.20 4.93
CA ASP A 236 -19.27 0.63 5.83
C ASP A 236 -19.99 -0.55 6.48
N ARG A 237 -20.28 -1.61 5.70
CA ARG A 237 -20.93 -2.83 6.18
C ARG A 237 -20.12 -3.53 7.27
N TRP A 238 -18.79 -3.50 7.16
CA TRP A 238 -17.88 -4.21 8.07
C TRP A 238 -17.25 -3.33 9.14
N ARG A 239 -17.62 -2.05 9.19
CA ARG A 239 -17.22 -1.15 10.28
C ARG A 239 -17.75 -1.66 11.62
N GLN A 240 -16.87 -1.75 12.60
CA GLN A 240 -17.13 -2.19 13.97
C GLN A 240 -16.91 -1.03 14.95
N GLY A 241 -17.25 -1.26 16.22
CA GLY A 241 -17.08 -0.27 17.29
C GLY A 241 -18.26 0.69 17.39
N THR A 242 -18.02 1.83 18.03
CA THR A 242 -19.03 2.89 18.21
C THR A 242 -18.87 3.96 17.13
N GLU A 243 -19.83 4.89 17.05
CA GLU A 243 -19.72 6.05 16.17
C GLU A 243 -18.49 6.93 16.46
N THR A 244 -18.03 6.95 17.71
CA THR A 244 -16.90 7.76 18.15
C THR A 244 -15.56 7.02 18.08
N SER A 245 -15.57 5.69 18.00
CA SER A 245 -14.37 4.85 17.96
C SER A 245 -14.53 3.71 16.96
N PRO A 246 -14.74 4.02 15.66
CA PRO A 246 -14.91 3.00 14.65
C PRO A 246 -13.58 2.31 14.32
N TRP A 247 -13.67 1.03 13.97
CA TRP A 247 -12.53 0.25 13.47
C TRP A 247 -12.99 -0.77 12.43
N TRP A 248 -12.03 -1.40 11.75
CA TRP A 248 -12.29 -2.40 10.72
C TRP A 248 -11.45 -3.66 10.96
N PRO A 249 -12.00 -4.85 10.70
CA PRO A 249 -11.22 -6.08 10.74
C PRO A 249 -10.20 -6.13 9.59
N GLN A 250 -9.16 -6.94 9.73
CA GLN A 250 -8.14 -7.07 8.67
C GLN A 250 -8.71 -7.69 7.39
N TRP A 251 -9.70 -8.57 7.55
CA TRP A 251 -10.39 -9.29 6.49
C TRP A 251 -11.75 -9.79 7.01
N ILE A 252 -12.58 -10.27 6.09
CA ILE A 252 -13.84 -10.96 6.38
C ILE A 252 -13.74 -12.38 5.83
N THR A 253 -13.97 -13.37 6.68
CA THR A 253 -14.08 -14.78 6.28
C THR A 253 -15.47 -15.10 5.74
N ARG A 254 -15.60 -16.21 4.99
CA ARG A 254 -16.88 -16.56 4.35
C ARG A 254 -17.99 -16.80 5.36
N ALA A 255 -17.63 -17.36 6.52
CA ALA A 255 -18.55 -17.54 7.64
C ALA A 255 -19.06 -16.19 8.17
N GLU A 256 -18.16 -15.23 8.41
CA GLU A 256 -18.53 -13.89 8.88
C GLU A 256 -19.39 -13.15 7.83
N HIS A 257 -19.09 -13.30 6.53
CA HIS A 257 -19.92 -12.73 5.47
C HIS A 257 -21.39 -13.24 5.53
N ARG A 258 -21.57 -14.53 5.79
CA ARG A 258 -22.89 -15.17 5.87
C ARG A 258 -23.65 -14.80 7.14
N THR A 259 -22.97 -14.73 8.29
CA THR A 259 -23.61 -14.44 9.58
C THR A 259 -23.79 -12.96 9.83
N GLY A 260 -22.98 -12.11 9.19
CA GLY A 260 -22.89 -10.68 9.51
C GLY A 260 -22.13 -10.38 10.80
N THR A 261 -21.53 -11.39 11.45
CA THR A 261 -20.85 -11.24 12.75
C THR A 261 -19.35 -11.36 12.56
N VAL A 262 -18.60 -10.31 12.91
CA VAL A 262 -17.13 -10.32 12.94
C VAL A 262 -16.62 -11.04 14.18
N LYS A 263 -15.63 -11.93 14.03
CA LYS A 263 -14.99 -12.67 15.14
C LYS A 263 -13.81 -11.94 15.75
N GLN A 264 -13.17 -11.04 15.00
CA GLN A 264 -12.07 -10.23 15.53
C GLN A 264 -12.58 -9.44 16.75
N PRO A 265 -11.92 -9.54 17.93
CA PRO A 265 -12.48 -9.02 19.18
C PRO A 265 -12.42 -7.49 19.31
N GLY A 266 -11.62 -6.81 18.50
CA GLY A 266 -11.40 -5.37 18.60
C GLY A 266 -10.37 -4.87 17.58
N PRO A 267 -10.05 -3.57 17.60
CA PRO A 267 -8.99 -3.02 16.78
C PRO A 267 -7.63 -3.66 17.13
N LEU A 268 -6.81 -3.88 16.11
CA LEU A 268 -5.44 -4.35 16.27
C LEU A 268 -4.47 -3.16 16.24
N ARG A 269 -3.18 -3.45 16.05
CA ARG A 269 -2.14 -2.42 15.92
C ARG A 269 -2.53 -1.40 14.82
N PRO A 270 -2.45 -0.09 15.10
CA PRO A 270 -2.83 0.94 14.14
C PRO A 270 -1.73 1.11 13.08
N SER A 271 -1.78 0.28 12.05
CA SER A 271 -0.77 0.21 10.99
C SER A 271 -1.29 0.75 9.65
N TRP A 272 -0.38 1.19 8.78
CA TRP A 272 -0.71 1.54 7.40
C TRP A 272 -1.18 0.32 6.60
N CYS A 273 -0.46 -0.81 6.68
CA CYS A 273 -0.77 -2.00 5.87
C CYS A 273 -2.12 -2.64 6.22
N TYR A 274 -2.44 -2.71 7.51
CA TYR A 274 -3.68 -3.27 8.07
C TYR A 274 -4.07 -2.52 9.34
N GLY A 275 -5.12 -1.71 9.26
CA GLY A 275 -5.64 -1.00 10.41
C GLY A 275 -6.32 0.30 10.03
N THR A 276 -6.81 1.00 11.05
CA THR A 276 -7.50 2.28 10.90
C THR A 276 -6.69 3.33 10.14
N PRO A 277 -5.36 3.51 10.32
CA PRO A 277 -4.62 4.51 9.57
C PRO A 277 -4.69 4.36 8.05
N GLY A 278 -4.39 3.16 7.54
CA GLY A 278 -4.46 2.90 6.10
C GLY A 278 -5.88 3.02 5.54
N LEU A 279 -6.84 2.41 6.22
CA LEU A 279 -8.25 2.42 5.79
C LEU A 279 -8.92 3.79 5.88
N ALA A 280 -8.56 4.59 6.88
CA ALA A 280 -9.00 5.98 6.98
C ALA A 280 -8.44 6.79 5.81
N ARG A 281 -7.15 6.65 5.48
CA ARG A 281 -6.58 7.36 4.32
C ARG A 281 -7.24 6.93 3.01
N ALA A 282 -7.46 5.63 2.78
CA ALA A 282 -8.13 5.15 1.57
C ALA A 282 -9.56 5.72 1.44
N GLN A 283 -10.32 5.75 2.54
CA GLN A 283 -11.67 6.32 2.55
C GLN A 283 -11.67 7.84 2.37
N GLN A 284 -10.72 8.56 2.96
CA GLN A 284 -10.57 10.01 2.77
C GLN A 284 -10.23 10.32 1.30
N LEU A 285 -9.33 9.56 0.69
CA LEU A 285 -9.01 9.71 -0.74
C LEU A 285 -10.24 9.50 -1.63
N ALA A 286 -11.01 8.45 -1.36
CA ALA A 286 -12.26 8.21 -2.06
C ALA A 286 -13.27 9.33 -1.85
N ALA A 287 -13.39 9.82 -0.62
CA ALA A 287 -14.26 10.94 -0.28
C ALA A 287 -13.91 12.21 -1.06
N LEU A 288 -12.62 12.56 -1.11
CA LEU A 288 -12.12 13.69 -1.89
C LEU A 288 -12.37 13.51 -3.40
N ALA A 289 -12.19 12.31 -3.94
CA ALA A 289 -12.46 12.01 -5.34
C ALA A 289 -13.96 12.08 -5.68
N LEU A 290 -14.83 11.76 -4.72
CA LEU A 290 -16.28 11.68 -4.90
C LEU A 290 -17.02 12.96 -4.48
N GLY A 291 -16.36 13.90 -3.80
CA GLY A 291 -17.01 15.03 -3.13
C GLY A 291 -17.91 14.61 -1.96
N ASP A 292 -17.61 13.49 -1.30
CA ASP A 292 -18.39 12.91 -0.21
C ASP A 292 -17.87 13.43 1.15
N THR A 293 -18.35 14.60 1.57
CA THR A 293 -17.89 15.27 2.80
C THR A 293 -18.17 14.46 4.07
N ASP A 294 -19.27 13.71 4.12
CA ASP A 294 -19.62 12.90 5.30
C ASP A 294 -18.62 11.76 5.50
N ARG A 295 -18.23 11.09 4.40
CA ARG A 295 -17.17 10.07 4.45
C ARG A 295 -15.82 10.68 4.80
N GLN A 296 -15.50 11.86 4.29
CA GLN A 296 -14.27 12.56 4.64
C GLN A 296 -14.21 12.77 6.17
N TYR A 297 -15.26 13.35 6.76
CA TYR A 297 -15.35 13.54 8.21
C TYR A 297 -15.29 12.23 9.00
N LEU A 298 -15.98 11.19 8.54
CA LEU A 298 -15.96 9.87 9.17
C LEU A 298 -14.56 9.27 9.20
N ALA A 299 -13.86 9.29 8.07
CA ALA A 299 -12.51 8.74 7.95
C ALA A 299 -11.51 9.48 8.85
N GLU A 300 -11.58 10.81 8.85
CA GLU A 300 -10.69 11.65 9.68
C GLU A 300 -10.96 11.47 11.17
N ARG A 301 -12.23 11.43 11.59
CA ARG A 301 -12.60 11.17 12.99
C ARG A 301 -12.24 9.76 13.44
N ALA A 302 -12.34 8.77 12.55
CA ALA A 302 -11.89 7.41 12.84
C ALA A 302 -10.39 7.37 13.16
N LEU A 303 -9.57 8.08 12.37
CA LEU A 303 -8.14 8.18 12.65
C LEU A 303 -7.89 8.93 13.96
N ILE A 304 -8.52 10.08 14.20
CA ILE A 304 -8.36 10.80 15.48
C ILE A 304 -8.70 9.89 16.67
N ALA A 305 -9.84 9.19 16.63
CA ALA A 305 -10.24 8.28 17.70
C ALA A 305 -9.22 7.15 17.94
N CYS A 306 -8.64 6.60 16.88
CA CYS A 306 -7.56 5.62 16.94
C CYS A 306 -6.29 6.22 17.58
N LEU A 307 -5.94 7.46 17.24
CA LEU A 307 -4.79 8.18 17.81
C LEU A 307 -5.02 8.65 19.26
N SER A 308 -6.27 8.77 19.70
CA SER A 308 -6.63 9.10 21.08
C SER A 308 -6.65 7.87 22.01
N ASP A 309 -6.55 6.65 21.48
CA ASP A 309 -6.62 5.40 22.24
C ASP A 309 -5.20 4.93 22.67
N PRO A 310 -4.85 5.04 23.98
CA PRO A 310 -3.54 4.64 24.46
C PRO A 310 -3.28 3.13 24.34
N ASP A 311 -4.32 2.29 24.41
CA ASP A 311 -4.18 0.84 24.31
C ASP A 311 -3.87 0.44 22.86
N GLN A 312 -4.43 1.13 21.87
CA GLN A 312 -4.07 0.95 20.47
C GLN A 312 -2.65 1.45 20.18
N LEU A 313 -2.29 2.66 20.62
CA LEU A 313 -0.93 3.19 20.42
C LEU A 313 0.12 2.31 21.12
N GLY A 314 -0.19 1.76 22.30
CA GLY A 314 0.67 0.84 23.04
C GLY A 314 0.95 -0.50 22.34
N ARG A 315 0.25 -0.80 21.23
CA ARG A 315 0.52 -1.97 20.37
C ARG A 315 1.60 -1.72 19.31
N ILE A 316 2.01 -0.47 19.08
CA ILE A 316 3.10 -0.14 18.16
C ILE A 316 4.43 -0.48 18.84
N ARG A 317 5.09 -1.53 18.34
CA ARG A 317 6.41 -2.00 18.78
C ARG A 317 7.49 -1.85 17.71
N ASP A 318 7.05 -1.70 16.47
CA ASP A 318 7.89 -1.67 15.30
C ASP A 318 8.18 -0.23 14.90
N VAL A 319 9.37 0.02 14.36
CA VAL A 319 9.80 1.37 13.98
C VAL A 319 9.40 1.75 12.56
N GLY A 320 9.27 0.76 11.67
CA GLY A 320 9.13 0.94 10.23
C GLY A 320 7.81 1.55 9.73
N ILE A 321 7.73 1.66 8.40
CA ILE A 321 6.59 2.20 7.65
C ILE A 321 5.43 1.22 7.55
N CYS A 322 5.69 -0.06 7.29
CA CYS A 322 4.63 -1.02 6.95
C CYS A 322 3.59 -1.10 8.06
N HIS A 323 4.07 -1.26 9.29
CA HIS A 323 3.23 -1.47 10.45
C HIS A 323 3.73 -0.84 11.75
N GLY A 324 4.75 0.02 11.67
CA GLY A 324 5.37 0.67 12.82
C GLY A 324 5.04 2.16 12.98
N ALA A 325 5.77 2.78 13.90
CA ALA A 325 5.58 4.18 14.28
C ALA A 325 5.83 5.16 13.11
N ALA A 326 6.79 4.87 12.21
CA ALA A 326 7.07 5.73 11.05
C ALA A 326 5.87 5.77 10.10
N GLY A 327 5.25 4.62 9.84
CA GLY A 327 4.06 4.52 8.99
C GLY A 327 2.86 5.24 9.57
N LEU A 328 2.65 5.11 10.88
CA LEU A 328 1.58 5.80 11.59
C LEU A 328 1.75 7.32 11.53
N LEU A 329 2.96 7.82 11.81
CA LEU A 329 3.28 9.25 11.72
C LEU A 329 3.08 9.77 10.30
N HIS A 330 3.65 9.10 9.29
CA HIS A 330 3.54 9.50 7.89
C HIS A 330 2.09 9.54 7.40
N THR A 331 1.33 8.46 7.66
CA THR A 331 -0.08 8.38 7.27
C THR A 331 -0.92 9.46 7.95
N THR A 332 -0.63 9.77 9.22
CA THR A 332 -1.33 10.83 9.95
C THR A 332 -1.03 12.20 9.34
N HIS A 333 0.21 12.50 8.96
CA HIS A 333 0.53 13.73 8.24
C HIS A 333 -0.23 13.84 6.90
N ARG A 334 -0.32 12.74 6.15
CA ARG A 334 -1.06 12.70 4.88
C ARG A 334 -2.54 12.97 5.07
N VAL A 335 -3.17 12.36 6.08
CA VAL A 335 -4.57 12.60 6.40
C VAL A 335 -4.78 14.04 6.86
N ALA A 336 -3.93 14.54 7.78
CA ALA A 336 -4.02 15.88 8.34
C ALA A 336 -3.92 16.98 7.27
N ARG A 337 -3.06 16.80 6.26
CA ARG A 337 -2.88 17.77 5.18
C ARG A 337 -4.15 17.99 4.35
N ASP A 338 -4.93 16.94 4.13
CA ASP A 338 -6.18 17.02 3.37
C ASP A 338 -7.42 17.10 4.28
N ALA A 339 -7.22 17.29 5.60
CA ALA A 339 -8.29 17.17 6.59
C ALA A 339 -9.29 18.34 6.54
N ALA A 340 -10.57 18.01 6.68
CA ALA A 340 -11.63 18.97 6.94
C ALA A 340 -11.87 19.17 8.45
N VAL A 341 -11.55 18.18 9.30
CA VAL A 341 -11.58 18.31 10.76
C VAL A 341 -10.26 18.83 11.33
N THR A 342 -10.36 19.53 12.47
CA THR A 342 -9.21 19.88 13.31
C THR A 342 -8.88 18.77 14.30
N GLY A 343 -7.66 18.74 14.83
CA GLY A 343 -7.29 17.88 15.97
C GLY A 343 -6.01 17.08 15.77
N PHE A 344 -5.57 16.87 14.53
CA PHE A 344 -4.34 16.13 14.24
C PHE A 344 -3.08 16.77 14.85
N ASP A 345 -3.03 18.10 14.94
CA ASP A 345 -1.91 18.84 15.54
C ASP A 345 -1.64 18.45 17.00
N ALA A 346 -2.66 18.01 17.74
CA ALA A 346 -2.50 17.54 19.11
C ALA A 346 -1.83 16.15 19.18
N HIS A 347 -1.91 15.34 18.12
CA HIS A 347 -1.40 13.97 18.09
C HIS A 347 -0.01 13.87 17.45
N LEU A 348 0.30 14.69 16.44
CA LEU A 348 1.55 14.61 15.68
C LEU A 348 2.82 14.69 16.56
N PRO A 349 2.94 15.57 17.57
CA PRO A 349 4.10 15.58 18.46
C PRO A 349 4.27 14.28 19.25
N GLY A 350 3.15 13.69 19.71
CA GLY A 350 3.13 12.42 20.42
C GLY A 350 3.57 11.26 19.52
N LEU A 351 3.10 11.22 18.27
CA LEU A 351 3.54 10.22 17.28
C LEU A 351 5.01 10.35 16.93
N ARG A 352 5.51 11.58 16.77
CA ARG A 352 6.95 11.81 16.56
C ARG A 352 7.77 11.33 17.75
N THR A 353 7.29 11.56 18.97
CA THR A 353 7.93 11.08 20.20
C THR A 353 7.93 9.55 20.26
N LEU A 354 6.79 8.92 19.96
CA LEU A 354 6.66 7.48 19.87
C LEU A 354 7.67 6.87 18.90
N LEU A 355 7.88 7.49 17.73
CA LEU A 355 8.87 7.07 16.74
C LEU A 355 10.30 7.22 17.25
N LEU A 356 10.63 8.36 17.86
CA LEU A 356 11.98 8.63 18.38
C LEU A 356 12.35 7.71 19.56
N GLN A 357 11.36 7.24 20.33
CA GLN A 357 11.55 6.30 21.43
C GLN A 357 11.73 4.84 20.98
N GLN A 358 11.41 4.50 19.72
CA GLN A 358 11.70 3.17 19.20
C GLN A 358 13.21 2.96 19.04
N ALA A 359 13.64 1.74 19.32
CA ALA A 359 14.98 1.31 18.98
C ALA A 359 15.26 1.55 17.47
N PRO A 360 16.52 1.84 17.09
CA PRO A 360 16.91 1.83 15.69
C PRO A 360 16.50 0.53 15.00
N ALA A 361 16.14 0.62 13.71
CA ALA A 361 15.80 -0.59 12.98
C ALA A 361 17.02 -1.50 12.85
N ALA A 362 16.78 -2.82 12.80
CA ALA A 362 17.85 -3.80 12.59
C ALA A 362 18.31 -3.85 11.13
N ASP A 363 17.42 -3.52 10.18
CA ASP A 363 17.70 -3.47 8.76
C ASP A 363 17.67 -2.03 8.22
N ASP A 364 18.38 -1.79 7.12
CA ASP A 364 18.45 -0.48 6.46
C ASP A 364 17.25 -0.22 5.52
N GLY A 365 16.30 -1.15 5.42
CA GLY A 365 15.22 -1.18 4.45
C GLY A 365 14.22 -0.03 4.56
N PHE A 366 13.29 -0.03 3.61
CA PHE A 366 12.24 0.98 3.51
C PHE A 366 11.00 0.64 4.33
N LEU A 367 10.46 -0.58 4.21
CA LEU A 367 9.19 -0.93 4.84
C LEU A 367 9.32 -1.11 6.34
N ASP A 368 10.35 -1.82 6.79
CA ASP A 368 10.53 -2.14 8.21
C ASP A 368 11.82 -1.53 8.81
N GLY A 369 12.65 -0.93 7.94
CA GLY A 369 14.00 -0.50 8.25
C GLY A 369 14.25 0.99 8.49
N GLU A 370 15.53 1.32 8.63
CA GLU A 370 16.01 2.66 8.97
C GLU A 370 15.76 3.68 7.85
N ALA A 371 15.77 3.27 6.58
CA ALA A 371 15.47 4.18 5.48
C ALA A 371 14.03 4.71 5.58
N GLY A 372 13.08 3.83 5.91
CA GLY A 372 11.68 4.22 6.13
C GLY A 372 11.49 5.15 7.32
N ARG A 373 12.13 4.82 8.46
CA ARG A 373 12.14 5.68 9.65
C ARG A 373 12.66 7.08 9.32
N SER A 374 13.82 7.15 8.66
CA SER A 374 14.46 8.41 8.29
C SER A 374 13.62 9.23 7.31
N LEU A 375 12.99 8.60 6.32
CA LEU A 375 12.08 9.27 5.38
C LEU A 375 10.86 9.86 6.09
N ALA A 376 10.25 9.13 7.04
CA ALA A 376 9.13 9.64 7.81
C ALA A 376 9.52 10.84 8.69
N LEU A 377 10.70 10.81 9.33
CA LEU A 377 11.21 11.93 10.13
C LEU A 377 11.48 13.17 9.27
N LEU A 378 12.15 13.02 8.11
CA LEU A 378 12.38 14.13 7.17
C LEU A 378 11.06 14.72 6.67
N THR A 379 10.08 13.86 6.39
CA THR A 379 8.77 14.28 5.91
C THR A 379 8.00 15.04 7.00
N ALA A 380 8.10 14.61 8.25
CA ALA A 380 7.48 15.28 9.41
C ALA A 380 8.05 16.69 9.65
N GLU A 381 9.35 16.91 9.40
CA GLU A 381 9.98 18.24 9.48
C GLU A 381 9.42 19.23 8.45
N THR A 382 8.88 18.73 7.35
CA THR A 382 8.28 19.53 6.26
C THR A 382 6.76 19.37 6.18
N GLN A 383 6.11 19.20 7.34
CA GLN A 383 4.65 19.11 7.45
C GLN A 383 4.01 18.08 6.51
N GLY A 384 4.64 16.93 6.30
CA GLY A 384 4.09 15.88 5.44
C GLY A 384 4.46 15.97 3.96
N THR A 385 5.31 16.92 3.56
CA THR A 385 5.72 17.08 2.15
C THR A 385 6.79 16.06 1.75
N THR A 386 6.56 15.35 0.64
CA THR A 386 7.51 14.39 0.03
C THR A 386 8.02 14.95 -1.31
N VAL A 387 9.27 15.41 -1.35
CA VAL A 387 9.80 16.09 -2.57
C VAL A 387 10.00 15.08 -3.71
N SER A 388 10.57 13.93 -3.37
CA SER A 388 10.78 12.82 -4.30
C SER A 388 9.52 12.02 -4.61
N GLY A 389 8.39 12.28 -3.94
CA GLY A 389 7.17 11.46 -4.07
C GLY A 389 7.38 9.99 -3.67
N TRP A 390 8.37 9.71 -2.81
CA TRP A 390 8.75 8.34 -2.39
C TRP A 390 7.58 7.52 -1.86
N ASP A 391 6.55 8.17 -1.32
CA ASP A 391 5.41 7.54 -0.68
C ASP A 391 4.27 7.19 -1.64
N ALA A 392 4.41 7.47 -2.93
CA ALA A 392 3.47 6.99 -3.95
C ALA A 392 3.38 5.45 -3.96
N CYS A 393 4.45 4.74 -3.59
CA CYS A 393 4.42 3.28 -3.44
C CYS A 393 3.54 2.80 -2.27
N LEU A 394 3.16 3.68 -1.35
CA LEU A 394 2.26 3.39 -0.23
C LEU A 394 0.79 3.74 -0.53
N LEU A 395 0.49 4.35 -1.68
CA LEU A 395 -0.84 4.85 -2.03
C LEU A 395 -1.48 5.69 -0.90
N SER A 396 -0.66 6.48 -0.21
CA SER A 396 -1.06 7.43 0.84
C SER A 396 -1.12 8.88 0.34
N GLY A 397 -0.84 9.07 -0.96
CA GLY A 397 -0.57 10.34 -1.66
C GLY A 397 -1.62 11.42 -1.57
#